data_AF-A0A258IVY0-F1
#
_entry.id   AF-A0A258IVY0-F1
#
_cell.length_a   1.000
_cell.length_b   1.000
_cell.length_c   1.000
_cell.angle_alpha   90.00
_cell.angle_beta   90.00
_cell.angle_gamma   90.00
#
_symmetry.space_group_name_H-M   'P 1'
#
loop_
_entity.id
_entity.type
_entity.pdbx_description
1 polymer ?
#
loop_
_entity_poly.entity_id
_entity_poly.type
_entity_poly.pdbx_seq_one_letter_code
_entity_poly.pdbx_strand_id
1 'polypeptide(L)' 'MKRGRRFTLWQVFRAPVGIAMLSLFGLVAALVGDHVWDVIGAAALASTLGAVPWALATRRQ' A
#
# COMPACT_ATOMS: atom_id res chain seq x y z
N MET A 1 10.96 29.54 -23.09
CA MET A 1 11.38 28.14 -22.86
C MET A 1 10.57 27.54 -21.71
N LYS A 2 9.50 26.80 -21.98
CA LYS A 2 8.71 26.13 -20.92
C LYS A 2 9.55 25.00 -20.35
N ARG A 3 10.11 25.15 -19.14
CA ARG A 3 10.76 24.06 -18.43
C ARG A 3 9.69 23.01 -18.15
N GLY A 4 9.60 22.00 -19.02
CA GLY A 4 8.71 20.86 -18.83
C GLY A 4 9.06 20.25 -17.48
N ARG A 5 8.15 20.40 -16.52
CA ARG A 5 8.28 19.78 -15.20
C ARG A 5 8.29 18.27 -15.46
N ARG A 6 9.47 17.65 -15.37
CA ARG A 6 9.63 16.20 -15.57
C ARG A 6 8.96 15.51 -14.39
N PHE A 7 7.66 15.28 -14.50
CA PHE A 7 6.93 14.42 -13.58
C PHE A 7 7.49 13.02 -13.78
N THR A 8 8.13 12.50 -12.74
CA THR A 8 8.63 11.13 -12.77
C THR A 8 7.42 10.19 -12.87
N LEU A 9 7.51 9.11 -13.65
CA LEU A 9 6.45 8.08 -13.72
C LEU A 9 5.99 7.65 -12.32
N TRP A 10 6.93 7.63 -11.38
CA TRP A 10 6.68 7.29 -9.99
C TRP A 10 5.82 8.29 -9.21
N GLN A 11 5.77 9.55 -9.65
CA GLN A 11 4.88 10.56 -9.08
C GLN A 11 3.42 10.38 -9.53
N VAL A 12 3.22 9.84 -10.73
CA VAL A 12 1.88 9.56 -11.29
C VAL A 12 1.35 8.21 -10.79
N PHE A 13 2.21 7.18 -10.75
CA PHE A 13 1.81 5.81 -10.36
C PHE A 13 1.75 5.57 -8.84
N ARG A 14 2.20 6.51 -8.00
CA ARG A 14 2.14 6.37 -6.54
C ARG A 14 0.71 6.18 -6.01
N ALA A 15 -0.23 6.98 -6.49
CA ALA A 15 -1.62 6.91 -6.05
C ALA A 15 -2.30 5.58 -6.46
N PRO A 16 -2.20 5.13 -7.74
CA PRO A 16 -2.67 3.80 -8.15
C PRO A 16 -2.06 2.65 -7.35
N VAL A 17 -0.75 2.70 -7.07
CA VAL A 17 -0.05 1.65 -6.32
C VAL A 17 -0.55 1.58 -4.87
N GLY A 18 -0.79 2.74 -4.23
CA GLY A 18 -1.38 2.78 -2.89
C GLY A 18 -2.78 2.17 -2.83
N ILE A 19 -3.63 2.48 -3.81
CA ILE A 19 -4.99 1.92 -3.91
C ILE A 19 -4.92 0.41 -4.15
N ALA A 20 -4.05 -0.06 -5.04
CA ALA A 20 -3.89 -1.49 -5.31
C ALA A 20 -3.46 -2.27 -4.06
N MET A 21 -2.53 -1.73 -3.26
CA MET A 21 -2.13 -2.32 -1.99
C MET A 21 -3.28 -2.35 -0.97
N LEU A 22 -4.05 -1.27 -0.86
CA LEU A 22 -5.21 -1.20 0.03
C LEU A 22 -6.30 -2.18 -0.36
N SER A 23 -6.60 -2.29 -1.66
CA SER A 23 -7.56 -3.26 -2.20
C SER A 23 -7.10 -4.70 -1.99
N LEU A 24 -5.81 -4.99 -2.22
CA LEU A 24 -5.25 -6.32 -1.99
C LEU A 24 -5.33 -6.71 -0.50
N PHE A 25 -5.03 -5.77 0.39
CA PHE A 25 -5.18 -5.97 1.84
C PHE A 25 -6.64 -6.28 2.21
N GLY A 26 -7.60 -5.49 1.72
CA GLY A 26 -9.03 -5.72 1.97
C GLY A 26 -9.52 -7.05 1.43
N LEU A 27 -9.04 -7.48 0.26
CA LEU A 27 -9.36 -8.78 -0.32
C LEU A 27 -8.83 -9.92 0.54
N VAL A 28 -7.55 -9.86 0.96
CA VAL A 28 -6.94 -10.86 1.85
C VAL A 28 -7.70 -10.90 3.17
N ALA A 29 -8.01 -9.75 3.77
CA ALA A 29 -8.77 -9.67 5.01
C ALA A 29 -10.18 -10.30 4.88
N ALA A 30 -10.86 -10.07 3.76
CA ALA A 30 -12.17 -10.66 3.48
C ALA A 30 -12.11 -12.19 3.30
N LEU A 31 -11.08 -12.69 2.62
CA LEU A 31 -10.85 -14.12 2.41
C LEU A 31 -10.49 -14.83 3.73
N VAL A 32 -9.81 -14.12 4.62
CA VAL A 32 -9.28 -14.64 5.88
C VAL A 32 -10.31 -14.59 7.01
N GLY A 33 -11.34 -13.73 6.92
CA GLY A 33 -12.38 -13.52 7.94
C GLY A 33 -13.09 -14.77 8.48
N ASP A 34 -12.99 -15.92 7.82
CA ASP A 34 -13.56 -17.21 8.26
C ASP A 34 -12.67 -17.97 9.30
N HIS A 35 -11.41 -17.53 9.53
CA HIS A 35 -10.47 -18.13 10.49
C HIS A 35 -9.87 -17.09 11.48
N VAL A 36 -10.71 -16.60 12.40
CA VAL A 36 -10.48 -15.49 13.35
C VAL A 36 -9.06 -15.39 13.95
N TRP A 37 -8.46 -16.50 14.39
CA TRP A 37 -7.13 -16.47 15.02
C TRP A 37 -5.96 -16.36 14.03
N ASP A 38 -6.08 -16.97 12.85
CA ASP A 38 -5.13 -16.76 11.75
C ASP A 38 -5.24 -15.34 11.18
N VAL A 39 -6.44 -14.74 11.24
CA VAL A 39 -6.67 -13.34 10.82
C VAL A 39 -5.86 -12.36 11.63
N ILE A 40 -5.81 -12.53 12.96
CA ILE A 40 -5.08 -11.61 13.85
C ILE A 40 -3.58 -11.67 13.55
N GLY A 41 -3.04 -12.88 13.36
CA GLY A 41 -1.63 -13.08 12.97
C GLY A 41 -1.32 -12.51 11.58
N ALA A 42 -2.18 -12.78 10.60
CA ALA A 42 -2.05 -12.27 9.25
C ALA A 42 -2.17 -10.73 9.19
N ALA A 43 -3.09 -10.13 9.94
CA ALA A 43 -3.26 -8.67 10.02
C ALA A 43 -2.07 -7.98 10.71
N ALA A 44 -1.50 -8.59 11.75
CA ALA A 44 -0.29 -8.10 12.41
C ALA A 44 0.95 -8.16 11.48
N LEU A 45 1.06 -9.21 10.66
CA LEU A 45 2.11 -9.30 9.63
C LEU A 45 1.87 -8.32 8.48
N ALA A 46 0.63 -8.21 8.02
CA ALA A 46 0.26 -7.32 6.93
C ALA A 46 0.36 -5.84 7.32
N SER A 47 0.12 -5.46 8.58
CA SER A 47 0.37 -4.10 9.07
C SER A 47 1.85 -3.75 9.07
N THR A 48 2.71 -4.71 9.44
CA THR A 48 4.17 -4.58 9.35
C THR A 48 4.63 -4.43 7.89
N LEU A 49 4.06 -5.20 6.97
CA LEU A 49 4.34 -5.08 5.53
C LEU A 49 3.79 -3.77 4.95
N GLY A 50 2.61 -3.32 5.38
CA GLY A 50 2.00 -2.05 4.97
C GLY A 50 2.72 -0.81 5.52
N ALA A 51 3.43 -0.95 6.64
CA ALA A 51 4.28 0.10 7.17
C ALA A 51 5.47 0.42 6.23
N VAL A 52 5.88 -0.50 5.36
CA VAL A 52 6.97 -0.29 4.39
C VAL A 52 6.59 0.70 3.29
N PRO A 53 5.49 0.53 2.53
CA PRO A 53 5.04 1.54 1.57
C PRO A 53 4.62 2.84 2.27
N TRP A 54 4.08 2.79 3.49
CA TRP A 54 3.85 3.99 4.30
C TRP A 54 5.15 4.75 4.55
N ALA A 55 6.16 4.10 5.13
CA ALA A 55 7.46 4.72 5.42
C ALA A 55 8.16 5.22 4.15
N LEU A 56 8.04 4.50 3.02
CA LEU A 56 8.59 4.95 1.74
C LEU A 56 7.80 6.13 1.15
N ALA A 57 6.49 6.23 1.42
CA ALA A 57 5.65 7.35 1.02
C ALA A 57 5.90 8.59 1.90
N THR A 58 6.12 8.41 3.21
CA THR A 58 6.44 9.49 4.17
C THR A 58 7.85 10.03 3.96
N ARG A 59 8.83 9.19 3.57
CA ARG A 59 10.18 9.66 3.20
C ARG A 59 10.23 10.42 1.86
N ARG A 60 9.12 10.45 1.13
CA ARG A 60 8.98 11.13 -0.16
C ARG A 60 7.93 12.25 -0.12
N GLN A 61 7.53 12.68 1.08
CA GLN A 61 6.90 13.97 1.35
C GLN A 61 7.90 14.84 2.11
#